data_AF-A0A959ICI8-F1
#
_entry.id   AF-A0A959ICI8-F1
#
_cell.length_a   1.000
_cell.length_b   1.000
_cell.length_c   1.000
_cell.angle_alpha   90.00
_cell.angle_beta   90.00
_cell.angle_gamma   90.00
#
_symmetry.space_group_name_H-M   'P 1'
#
loop_
_entity.id
_entity.type
_entity.pdbx_description
1 polymer ?
#
loop_
_entity_poly.entity_id
_entity_poly.type
_entity_poly.pdbx_seq_one_letter_code
_entity_poly.pdbx_strand_id
1 'polypeptide(L)'
;LRSYESSLSIEFSTLQFYRRHSIRYKMEGLDQDWQVNENNIAVYSYLPAGAYDFLLQPIQPNGTLGAVSSFHITRSPPFWQAWWFYSLVCLAGGWIIYLFDRERMRRRKSVQQMRTRIADNLHAEIKTALNSIH
;
A
#
# COMPACT_ATOMS: atom_id res chain seq x y z
N LEU A 1 -9.39 -15.68 -1.48
CA LEU A 1 -9.18 -14.55 -2.43
C LEU A 1 -7.68 -14.30 -2.51
N ARG A 2 -7.00 -14.87 -3.51
CA ARG A 2 -5.52 -14.89 -3.68
C ARG A 2 -5.18 -14.02 -4.89
N SER A 3 -4.62 -12.83 -4.64
CA SER A 3 -4.28 -11.83 -5.65
C SER A 3 -2.90 -12.08 -6.27
N TYR A 4 -2.74 -13.18 -7.02
CA TYR A 4 -1.47 -13.54 -7.70
C TYR A 4 -1.56 -13.56 -9.24
N GLU A 5 -2.75 -13.44 -9.82
CA GLU A 5 -2.91 -13.46 -11.29
C GLU A 5 -2.49 -12.09 -11.87
N SER A 6 -1.20 -11.95 -12.20
CA SER A 6 -0.65 -10.80 -12.94
C SER A 6 -0.69 -11.03 -14.45
N SER A 7 -1.78 -11.58 -14.96
CA SER A 7 -2.01 -11.77 -16.39
C SER A 7 -2.75 -10.55 -16.94
N LEU A 8 -2.09 -9.79 -17.82
CA LEU A 8 -2.72 -8.68 -18.53
C LEU A 8 -2.94 -9.12 -19.98
N SER A 9 -4.20 -9.36 -20.33
CA SER A 9 -4.62 -9.62 -21.71
C SER A 9 -5.12 -8.31 -22.30
N ILE A 10 -4.42 -7.78 -23.30
CA ILE A 10 -4.89 -6.62 -24.05
C ILE A 10 -5.42 -7.10 -25.39
N GLU A 11 -6.74 -7.01 -25.54
CA GLU A 11 -7.44 -7.34 -26.77
C GLU A 11 -7.66 -6.06 -27.57
N PHE A 12 -7.18 -6.03 -28.81
CA PHE A 12 -7.35 -4.89 -29.70
C PHE A 12 -8.34 -5.27 -30.80
N SER A 13 -9.33 -4.43 -31.06
CA SER A 13 -10.26 -4.66 -32.17
C SER A 13 -9.88 -3.78 -33.35
N THR A 14 -9.36 -4.40 -34.41
CA THR A 14 -9.26 -3.74 -35.71
C THR A 14 -10.63 -3.83 -36.39
N LEU A 15 -11.24 -2.70 -36.73
CA LEU A 15 -12.60 -2.58 -37.30
C LEU A 15 -12.85 -3.33 -38.63
N GLN A 16 -11.88 -4.09 -39.13
CA GLN A 16 -11.97 -4.87 -40.37
C GLN A 16 -12.07 -6.37 -40.07
N PHE A 17 -13.30 -6.85 -39.87
CA PHE A 17 -13.63 -8.26 -39.60
C PHE A 17 -13.28 -9.24 -40.74
N TYR A 18 -12.89 -8.75 -41.92
CA TYR A 18 -12.82 -9.56 -43.14
C TYR A 18 -11.39 -9.92 -43.60
N ARG A 19 -10.35 -9.35 -42.98
CA ARG A 19 -8.95 -9.63 -43.36
C ARG A 19 -8.07 -9.76 -42.12
N ARG A 20 -7.40 -10.91 -41.99
CA ARG A 20 -6.28 -11.09 -41.06
C ARG A 20 -5.18 -10.13 -41.50
N HIS A 21 -4.88 -9.16 -40.65
CA HIS A 21 -3.75 -8.26 -40.85
C HIS A 21 -2.67 -8.70 -39.87
N SER A 22 -1.47 -8.95 -40.39
CA SER A 22 -0.32 -9.14 -39.52
C SER A 22 -0.05 -7.82 -38.81
N ILE A 23 0.13 -7.86 -37.50
CA ILE A 23 0.46 -6.71 -36.68
C ILE A 23 1.75 -7.05 -35.98
N ARG A 24 2.65 -6.09 -35.87
CA ARG A 24 3.79 -6.21 -34.98
C ARG A 24 3.56 -5.36 -33.74
N TYR A 25 3.83 -5.92 -32.58
CA TYR A 25 3.77 -5.23 -31.32
C TYR A 25 5.08 -5.41 -30.54
N LYS A 26 5.36 -4.47 -29.65
CA LYS A 26 6.51 -4.51 -28.76
C LYS A 26 6.16 -3.78 -27.47
N MET A 27 6.47 -4.37 -26.32
CA MET A 27 6.41 -3.68 -25.05
C MET A 27 7.81 -3.15 -24.70
N GLU A 28 8.01 -1.85 -24.89
CA GLU A 28 9.26 -1.19 -24.53
C GLU A 28 9.46 -1.25 -23.01
N GLY A 29 10.62 -1.75 -22.59
CA GLY A 29 10.94 -2.05 -21.19
C GLY A 29 10.76 -3.51 -20.79
N LEU A 30 10.12 -4.35 -21.62
CA LEU A 30 9.97 -5.80 -21.37
C LEU A 30 10.48 -6.65 -22.54
N ASP A 31 10.10 -6.31 -23.77
CA ASP A 31 10.47 -7.04 -24.98
C ASP A 31 11.75 -6.47 -25.61
N GLN A 32 12.68 -7.35 -26.00
CA GLN A 32 13.89 -6.96 -26.75
C GLN A 32 13.56 -6.71 -28.23
N ASP A 33 12.78 -7.60 -28.84
CA ASP A 33 12.44 -7.59 -30.26
C ASP A 33 10.93 -7.40 -30.51
N TRP A 34 10.59 -6.99 -31.73
CA TRP A 34 9.21 -6.89 -32.18
C TRP A 34 8.60 -8.27 -32.38
N GLN A 35 7.44 -8.52 -31.78
CA GLN A 35 6.68 -9.74 -32.01
C GLN A 35 5.63 -9.51 -33.10
N VAL A 36 5.48 -10.47 -34.00
CA VAL A 36 4.47 -10.45 -35.05
C VAL A 36 3.37 -11.43 -34.69
N ASN A 37 2.12 -10.96 -34.69
CA ASN A 37 0.96 -11.81 -34.50
C ASN A 37 -0.07 -11.53 -35.61
N GLU A 38 -0.75 -12.58 -36.04
CA GLU A 38 -1.87 -12.51 -36.98
C GLU A 38 -3.21 -12.43 -36.26
N ASN A 39 -3.20 -12.68 -34.95
CA ASN A 39 -4.34 -12.51 -34.06
C ASN A 39 -4.20 -11.15 -33.38
N ASN A 40 -5.30 -10.40 -33.27
CA ASN A 40 -5.35 -9.08 -32.61
C ASN A 40 -5.26 -9.17 -31.07
N ILE A 41 -4.53 -10.14 -30.54
CA ILE A 41 -4.44 -10.45 -29.12
C ILE A 41 -2.96 -10.46 -28.71
N ALA A 42 -2.58 -9.57 -27.81
CA ALA A 42 -1.27 -9.59 -27.16
C ALA A 42 -1.46 -10.06 -25.70
N VAL A 43 -0.89 -11.23 -25.37
CA VAL A 43 -1.00 -11.82 -24.03
C VAL A 43 0.33 -11.68 -23.31
N TYR A 44 0.35 -10.90 -22.23
CA TYR A 44 1.49 -10.83 -21.32
C TYR A 44 1.15 -11.55 -20.02
N SER A 45 1.71 -12.75 -19.85
CA SER A 45 1.46 -13.60 -18.67
C SER A 45 2.09 -13.07 -17.38
N TYR A 46 3.07 -12.18 -17.49
CA TYR A 46 3.75 -11.56 -16.35
C TYR A 46 4.15 -10.13 -16.69
N LEU A 47 3.58 -9.16 -15.97
CA LEU A 47 3.94 -7.75 -16.08
C LEU A 47 4.54 -7.25 -14.76
N PRO A 48 5.87 -7.09 -14.66
CA PRO A 48 6.52 -6.55 -13.46
C PRO A 48 6.01 -5.13 -13.17
N ALA A 49 6.15 -4.65 -11.93
CA ALA A 49 5.81 -3.27 -11.61
C ALA A 49 6.78 -2.29 -12.29
N GLY A 50 6.27 -1.37 -13.11
CA GLY A 50 7.07 -0.46 -13.91
C GLY A 50 6.21 0.41 -14.84
N ALA A 51 6.88 1.29 -15.59
CA ALA A 51 6.30 2.02 -16.71
C ALA A 51 6.71 1.33 -18.01
N TYR A 52 5.73 1.01 -18.86
CA TYR A 52 5.97 0.36 -20.14
C TYR A 52 5.27 1.12 -21.26
N ASP A 53 5.92 1.18 -22.42
CA ASP A 53 5.31 1.72 -23.63
C ASP A 53 4.93 0.57 -24.55
N PHE A 54 3.62 0.37 -24.74
CA PHE A 54 3.13 -0.62 -25.68
C PHE A 54 3.08 -0.01 -27.09
N LEU A 55 3.94 -0.49 -27.96
CA LEU A 55 4.05 -0.07 -29.36
C LEU A 55 3.31 -1.07 -30.23
N LEU A 56 2.42 -0.58 -31.09
CA LEU A 56 1.68 -1.38 -32.07
C LEU A 56 1.86 -0.80 -33.47
N GLN A 57 2.14 -1.65 -34.44
CA GLN A 57 2.32 -1.25 -35.82
C GLN A 57 1.66 -2.24 -36.78
N PRO A 58 0.66 -1.80 -37.58
CA PRO A 58 0.01 -2.67 -38.55
C PRO A 58 0.92 -2.95 -39.74
N ILE A 59 0.90 -4.19 -40.21
CA ILE A 59 1.52 -4.61 -41.46
C ILE A 59 0.41 -4.68 -42.51
N GLN A 60 0.54 -3.89 -43.57
CA GLN A 60 -0.40 -3.89 -44.68
C GLN A 60 -0.24 -5.17 -45.53
N PRO A 61 -1.27 -5.57 -46.30
CA PRO A 61 -1.22 -6.82 -47.08
C PRO A 61 -0.10 -6.88 -48.15
N ASN A 62 0.41 -5.73 -48.58
CA ASN A 62 1.56 -5.58 -49.48
C ASN A 62 2.92 -5.65 -48.76
N GLY A 63 2.93 -5.93 -47.45
CA GLY A 63 4.13 -5.99 -46.62
C GLY A 63 4.64 -4.63 -46.13
N THR A 64 3.97 -3.51 -46.45
CA THR A 64 4.40 -2.21 -45.96
C THR A 64 3.96 -1.98 -44.51
N LEU A 65 4.87 -1.38 -43.74
CA LEU A 65 4.66 -1.07 -42.34
C LEU A 65 3.89 0.25 -42.22
N GLY A 66 2.77 0.24 -41.49
CA GLY A 66 1.99 1.45 -41.20
C GLY A 66 2.63 2.32 -40.11
N ALA A 67 1.92 3.36 -39.66
CA ALA A 67 2.38 4.20 -38.55
C ALA A 67 2.43 3.41 -37.23
N VAL A 68 3.43 3.72 -36.39
CA VAL A 68 3.54 3.17 -35.03
C VAL A 68 2.60 3.94 -34.11
N SER A 69 1.75 3.21 -33.38
CA SER A 69 0.91 3.75 -32.32
C SER A 69 1.50 3.32 -30.97
N SER A 70 1.83 4.28 -30.10
CA SER A 70 2.34 4.03 -28.76
C SER A 70 1.25 4.25 -27.71
N PHE A 71 1.10 3.32 -26.78
CA PHE A 71 0.20 3.43 -25.64
C PHE A 71 1.00 3.28 -24.34
N HIS A 72 1.07 4.37 -23.58
CA HIS A 72 1.83 4.40 -22.33
C HIS A 72 1.04 3.72 -21.20
N ILE A 73 1.58 2.62 -20.67
CA ILE A 73 0.99 1.84 -19.57
C ILE A 73 1.86 2.06 -18.33
N THR A 74 1.42 2.98 -17.47
CA THR A 74 2.05 3.17 -16.16
C THR A 74 1.31 2.35 -15.12
N ARG A 75 1.94 1.29 -14.59
CA ARG A 75 1.44 0.62 -13.38
C ARG A 75 1.93 1.41 -12.17
N SER A 76 1.09 2.32 -11.68
CA SER A 76 1.40 3.09 -10.47
C SER A 76 1.70 2.15 -9.29
N PRO A 77 2.76 2.41 -8.51
CA PRO A 77 3.09 1.59 -7.35
C PRO A 77 1.93 1.61 -6.34
N PRO A 78 1.70 0.51 -5.61
CA PRO A 78 0.57 0.40 -4.69
C PRO A 78 0.62 1.51 -3.62
N PHE A 79 -0.52 2.17 -3.40
CA PHE A 79 -0.73 3.25 -2.42
C PHE A 79 -0.33 2.89 -0.97
N TRP A 80 -0.13 1.60 -0.68
CA TRP A 80 0.35 1.07 0.60
C TRP A 80 1.85 1.30 0.87
N GLN A 81 2.61 1.78 -0.11
CA GLN A 81 4.03 2.12 0.04
C GLN A 81 4.27 3.62 0.25
N ALA A 82 3.20 4.39 0.42
CA ALA A 82 3.28 5.83 0.62
C ALA A 82 3.71 6.14 2.06
N TRP A 83 4.66 7.07 2.19
CA TRP A 83 5.32 7.48 3.44
C TRP A 83 4.34 7.82 4.58
N TRP A 84 3.12 8.27 4.24
CA TRP A 84 2.08 8.56 5.22
C TRP A 84 1.66 7.31 6.04
N PHE A 85 1.73 6.11 5.47
CA PHE A 85 1.40 4.86 6.19
C PHE A 85 2.42 4.57 7.29
N TYR A 86 3.72 4.76 6.99
CA TYR A 86 4.78 4.67 8.00
C TYR A 86 4.62 5.72 9.08
N SER A 87 4.26 6.96 8.72
CA SER A 87 3.95 8.01 9.71
C SER A 87 2.79 7.62 10.61
N LEU A 88 1.73 7.03 10.07
CA LEU A 88 0.56 6.58 10.83
C LEU A 88 0.91 5.42 11.77
N VAL A 89 1.72 4.45 11.31
CA VAL A 89 2.22 3.34 12.13
C VAL A 89 3.12 3.85 13.27
N CYS A 90 4.03 4.79 12.99
CA CYS A 90 4.86 5.42 14.01
C CYS A 90 4.02 6.18 15.04
N LEU A 91 3.01 6.94 14.59
CA LEU A 91 2.08 7.64 15.48
C LEU A 91 1.27 6.67 16.35
N ALA A 92 0.75 5.60 15.76
CA ALA A 92 0.00 4.57 16.48
C ALA A 92 0.89 3.87 17.54
N GLY A 93 2.13 3.52 17.18
CA GLY A 93 3.11 2.96 18.11
C GLY A 93 3.42 3.91 19.27
N GLY A 94 3.68 5.19 18.98
CA GLY A 94 3.90 6.21 20.00
C GLY A 94 2.70 6.41 20.92
N TRP A 95 1.48 6.37 20.36
CA TRP A 95 0.24 6.48 21.14
C TRP A 95 0.05 5.31 22.11
N ILE A 96 0.34 4.08 21.67
CA ILE A 96 0.28 2.89 22.54
C ILE A 96 1.29 3.01 23.69
N ILE A 97 2.53 3.42 23.40
CA ILE A 97 3.56 3.63 24.43
C ILE A 97 3.10 4.69 25.44
N TYR A 98 2.55 5.80 24.95
CA TYR A 98 2.01 6.87 25.81
C TYR A 98 0.89 6.38 26.73
N LEU A 99 -0.05 5.57 26.21
CA LEU A 99 -1.11 4.97 27.02
C LEU A 99 -0.54 4.02 28.10
N PHE A 100 0.44 3.19 27.74
CA PHE A 100 1.10 2.29 28.68
C PHE A 100 1.82 3.06 29.81
N ASP A 101 2.54 4.13 29.47
CA ASP A 101 3.23 4.94 30.47
C ASP A 101 2.24 5.71 31.36
N ARG A 102 1.15 6.22 30.79
CA ARG A 102 0.07 6.88 31.54
C ARG A 102 -0.56 5.95 32.57
N GLU A 103 -0.83 4.71 32.21
CA GLU A 103 -1.36 3.70 33.15
C GLU A 103 -0.35 3.35 34.23
N ARG A 104 0.94 3.24 33.88
CA ARG A 104 2.01 3.01 34.86
C ARG A 104 2.14 4.17 35.85
N MET A 105 2.02 5.41 35.37
CA MET A 105 2.07 6.61 36.19
C MET A 105 0.85 6.75 37.11
N ARG A 106 -0.34 6.36 36.65
CA ARG A 106 -1.55 6.29 37.49
C ARG A 106 -1.38 5.32 38.66
N ARG A 107 -0.81 4.14 38.41
CA ARG A 107 -0.51 3.15 39.46
C ARG A 107 0.50 3.67 40.49
N ARG A 108 1.51 4.43 40.07
CA ARG A 108 2.48 5.04 41.01
C ARG A 108 1.83 6.10 41.89
N LYS A 109 0.95 6.94 41.33
CA LYS A 109 0.23 7.97 42.10
C LYS A 109 -0.73 7.37 43.13
N SER A 110 -1.44 6.30 42.82
CA SER A 110 -2.37 5.68 43.79
C SER A 110 -1.64 5.05 44.98
N VAL A 111 -0.48 4.42 44.75
CA VAL A 111 0.36 3.86 45.83
C VAL A 111 0.91 4.96 46.74
N GLN A 112 1.34 6.09 46.17
CA GLN A 112 1.83 7.22 46.96
C GLN A 112 0.71 7.87 47.79
N GLN A 113 -0.48 8.04 47.21
CA GLN A 113 -1.65 8.62 47.89
C GLN A 113 -2.16 7.72 49.02
N MET A 114 -2.07 6.40 48.90
CA MET A 114 -2.37 5.50 50.01
C MET A 114 -1.40 5.70 51.17
N ARG A 115 -0.10 5.84 50.90
CA ARG A 115 0.91 6.06 51.96
C ARG A 115 0.68 7.37 52.71
N THR A 116 0.37 8.45 52.01
CA THR A 116 0.07 9.74 52.65
C THR A 116 -1.24 9.70 53.43
N ARG A 117 -2.31 9.10 52.88
CA ARG A 117 -3.59 8.96 53.60
C ARG A 117 -3.48 8.15 54.90
N ILE A 118 -2.66 7.09 54.90
CA ILE A 118 -2.42 6.30 56.11
C ILE A 118 -1.70 7.16 57.16
N ALA A 119 -0.66 7.90 56.76
CA ALA A 119 0.05 8.79 57.67
C ALA A 119 -0.85 9.91 58.22
N ASP A 120 -1.68 10.52 57.38
CA ASP A 120 -2.60 11.59 57.77
C ASP A 120 -3.69 11.08 58.72
N ASN A 121 -4.28 9.90 58.46
CA ASN A 121 -5.28 9.30 59.35
C ASN A 121 -4.69 8.92 60.72
N LEU A 122 -3.49 8.33 60.76
CA LEU A 122 -2.82 8.05 62.03
C LEU A 122 -2.54 9.33 62.83
N HIS A 123 -2.08 10.39 62.16
CA HIS A 123 -1.88 11.69 62.81
C HIS A 123 -3.18 12.29 63.35
N ALA A 124 -4.29 12.14 62.63
CA ALA A 124 -5.60 12.62 63.06
C ALA A 124 -6.15 11.85 64.26
N GLU A 125 -6.02 10.53 64.30
CA GLU A 125 -6.46 9.69 65.43
C GLU A 125 -5.69 10.01 66.72
N ILE A 126 -4.36 10.17 66.63
CA ILE A 126 -3.52 10.54 67.77
C ILE A 126 -3.91 11.91 68.33
N LYS A 127 -4.11 12.92 67.46
CA LYS A 127 -4.58 14.25 67.89
C LYS A 127 -5.95 14.20 68.55
N THR A 128 -6.86 13.37 68.02
CA THR A 128 -8.22 13.25 68.56
C THR A 128 -8.21 12.57 69.92
N ALA A 129 -7.41 11.50 70.10
CA ALA A 129 -7.26 10.81 71.38
C ALA A 129 -6.61 11.68 72.47
N LEU A 130 -5.63 12.51 72.10
CA LEU A 130 -5.00 13.45 73.02
C LEU A 130 -5.95 14.56 73.47
N ASN A 131 -6.83 15.02 72.57
CA ASN A 131 -7.85 16.02 72.90
C ASN A 131 -9.04 15.47 73.69
N SER A 132 -9.28 14.16 73.69
CA SER A 132 -10.42 13.54 74.38
C SER A 132 -10.15 13.17 75.85
N ILE A 133 -8.94 13.41 76.37
CA ILE A 133 -8.53 13.03 77.74
C ILE A 133 -8.52 14.26 78.69
N HIS A 134 -8.98 15.42 78.26
CA HIS A 134 -9.01 16.63 79.07
C HIS A 134 -10.37 17.34 79.05
#